data_AF-A0A847YLW6-F1
#
_entry.id   AF-A0A847YLW6-F1
#
_cell.length_a   1.000
_cell.length_b   1.000
_cell.length_c   1.000
_cell.angle_alpha   90.00
_cell.angle_beta   90.00
_cell.angle_gamma   90.00
#
_symmetry.space_group_name_H-M   'P 1'
#
loop_
_entity.id
_entity.type
_entity.pdbx_description
1 polymer ?
#
loop_
_entity_poly.entity_id
_entity_poly.type
_entity_poly.pdbx_seq_one_letter_code
_entity_poly.pdbx_strand_id
1 'polypeptide(L)'
;MEGVKLTGALGAEEQKQVLPPEARTARGPVAVIECVQQIPCNPCEKACPFGAIEIGPDITQLPRLDLEKCRGCGICLSKCPGLAIFLVDASQSETEALVMMPYEYLPLPAVGDNVDGVDRTGRFVTKARTVKVDTGAQRQGTAIVTLAVPKEFMHEVRSFRIPAPDEVFLCRCCEVSETEVRQAVREGARTVAAVKTRTRAGMGLCQGRTCRRLISRVIAEETGQSPADILPPTSRPPVRTISLAALAGGEDDE
;
A
#
# COMPACT_ATOMS: atom_id res chain seq x y z
N MET A 1 -2.24 -17.24 18.22
CA MET A 1 -2.53 -17.99 16.98
C MET A 1 -2.39 -16.99 15.85
N GLU A 2 -1.16 -16.72 15.44
CA GLU A 2 -0.80 -15.66 14.49
C GLU A 2 -0.27 -16.33 13.23
N GLY A 3 -1.01 -16.25 12.13
CA GLY A 3 -0.60 -16.84 10.88
C GLY A 3 -1.64 -16.63 9.80
N VAL A 4 -1.23 -16.87 8.55
CA VAL A 4 -1.99 -16.43 7.36
C VAL A 4 -3.43 -16.96 7.34
N LYS A 5 -3.67 -18.14 7.90
CA LYS A 5 -5.00 -18.78 7.94
C LYS A 5 -6.04 -17.99 8.75
N LEU A 6 -5.63 -17.23 9.75
CA LEU A 6 -6.53 -16.52 10.66
C LEU A 6 -6.53 -15.01 10.44
N THR A 7 -5.35 -14.44 10.17
CA THR A 7 -5.18 -12.98 10.05
C THR A 7 -5.12 -12.52 8.60
N GLY A 8 -4.95 -13.44 7.63
CA GLY A 8 -4.65 -13.11 6.23
C GLY A 8 -3.22 -12.59 6.01
N ALA A 9 -2.44 -12.41 7.08
CA ALA A 9 -1.05 -11.95 7.04
C ALA A 9 -0.12 -13.03 7.61
N LEU A 10 1.06 -13.17 7.02
CA LEU A 10 2.09 -14.09 7.50
C LEU A 10 2.50 -13.74 8.93
N GLY A 11 2.42 -14.73 9.83
CA GLY A 11 2.91 -14.59 11.19
C GLY A 11 4.44 -14.62 11.27
N ALA A 12 5.01 -14.18 12.40
CA ALA A 12 6.46 -14.16 12.61
C ALA A 12 7.09 -15.56 12.48
N GLU A 13 6.42 -16.60 12.96
CA GLU A 13 6.91 -17.99 12.87
C GLU A 13 6.88 -18.55 11.44
N GLU A 14 5.87 -18.19 10.65
CA GLU A 14 5.80 -18.58 9.24
C GLU A 14 6.88 -17.85 8.43
N GLN A 15 7.13 -16.58 8.77
CA GLN A 15 8.18 -15.80 8.13
C GLN A 15 9.58 -16.34 8.40
N LYS A 16 9.89 -16.69 9.66
CA LYS A 16 11.21 -17.23 10.06
C LYS A 16 11.65 -18.45 9.26
N GLN A 17 10.71 -19.25 8.74
CA GLN A 17 11.02 -20.46 7.97
C GLN A 17 11.69 -20.17 6.62
N VAL A 18 11.52 -18.96 6.08
CA VAL A 18 12.03 -18.58 4.76
C VAL A 18 13.10 -17.48 4.82
N LEU A 19 13.46 -17.04 6.03
CA LEU A 19 14.50 -16.02 6.20
C LEU A 19 15.90 -16.61 5.95
N PRO A 20 16.72 -15.96 5.12
CA PRO A 20 18.12 -16.33 4.97
C PRO A 20 18.90 -16.02 6.25
N PRO A 21 19.93 -16.84 6.59
CA PRO A 21 20.81 -16.54 7.71
C PRO A 21 21.61 -15.25 7.48
N GLU A 22 21.97 -14.55 8.55
CA GLU A 22 22.71 -13.27 8.50
C GLU A 22 24.04 -13.39 7.74
N ALA A 23 24.74 -14.51 7.89
CA ALA A 23 25.98 -14.79 7.15
C ALA A 23 25.76 -14.80 5.62
N ARG A 24 24.55 -15.12 5.14
CA ARG A 24 24.21 -15.07 3.72
C ARG A 24 23.85 -13.66 3.28
N THR A 25 23.06 -12.91 4.06
CA THR A 25 22.64 -11.55 3.70
C THR A 25 23.81 -10.56 3.71
N ALA A 26 24.86 -10.82 4.50
CA ALA A 26 26.10 -10.05 4.53
C ALA A 26 26.99 -10.23 3.28
N ARG A 27 26.79 -11.29 2.48
CA ARG A 27 27.57 -11.54 1.25
C ARG A 27 27.04 -10.79 0.03
N GLY A 28 25.81 -10.28 0.10
CA GLY A 28 25.12 -9.64 -1.02
C GLY A 28 23.64 -10.02 -1.09
N PRO A 29 22.92 -9.50 -2.09
CA PRO A 29 21.48 -9.65 -2.19
C PRO A 29 21.06 -11.12 -2.28
N VAL A 30 19.96 -11.44 -1.59
CA VAL A 30 19.36 -12.78 -1.57
C VAL A 30 17.84 -12.66 -1.54
N ALA A 31 17.17 -13.61 -2.20
CA ALA A 31 15.72 -13.64 -2.21
C ALA A 31 15.15 -14.12 -0.88
N VAL A 32 14.01 -13.55 -0.50
CA VAL A 32 13.16 -14.02 0.59
C VAL A 32 11.82 -14.31 -0.04
N ILE A 33 11.46 -15.60 -0.13
CA ILE A 33 10.24 -16.04 -0.80
C ILE A 33 9.21 -16.38 0.26
N GLU A 34 8.25 -15.49 0.43
CA GLU A 34 7.23 -15.58 1.48
C GLU A 34 5.89 -16.02 0.87
N CYS A 35 5.96 -17.03 0.00
CA CYS A 35 4.79 -17.65 -0.62
C CYS A 35 4.21 -18.73 0.30
N VAL A 36 2.90 -18.66 0.55
CA VAL A 36 2.16 -19.59 1.41
C VAL A 36 1.03 -20.30 0.68
N GLN A 37 0.88 -20.04 -0.62
CA GLN A 37 -0.25 -20.53 -1.41
C GLN A 37 0.15 -21.81 -2.14
N GLN A 38 -0.53 -22.91 -1.83
CA GLN A 38 -0.39 -24.18 -2.55
C GLN A 38 -1.31 -24.22 -3.77
N ILE A 39 -1.01 -23.37 -4.74
CA ILE A 39 -1.77 -23.20 -5.98
C ILE A 39 -0.88 -23.56 -7.17
N PRO A 40 -1.43 -24.01 -8.33
CA PRO A 40 -0.63 -24.43 -9.47
C PRO A 40 0.12 -23.25 -10.12
N CYS A 41 1.30 -22.91 -9.59
CA CYS A 41 2.01 -21.67 -9.89
C CYS A 41 3.53 -21.87 -9.80
N ASN A 42 4.23 -21.79 -10.93
CA ASN A 42 5.71 -21.83 -11.00
C ASN A 42 6.44 -20.75 -11.84
N PRO A 43 5.91 -19.51 -12.03
CA PRO A 43 6.67 -18.45 -12.71
C PRO A 43 8.03 -18.14 -12.08
N CYS A 44 8.17 -18.19 -10.75
CA CYS A 44 9.41 -17.86 -10.07
C CYS A 44 10.55 -18.86 -10.34
N GLU A 45 10.24 -20.15 -10.40
CA GLU A 45 11.15 -21.23 -10.80
C GLU A 45 11.59 -21.04 -12.26
N LYS A 46 10.64 -20.92 -13.19
CA LYS A 46 10.94 -20.75 -14.63
C LYS A 46 11.71 -19.48 -14.95
N ALA A 47 11.50 -18.42 -14.18
CA ALA A 47 12.15 -17.15 -14.38
C ALA A 47 13.59 -17.10 -13.83
N CYS A 48 14.01 -18.06 -13.00
CA CYS A 48 15.31 -18.03 -12.35
C CYS A 48 16.41 -18.51 -13.32
N PRO A 49 17.32 -17.64 -13.80
CA PRO A 49 18.37 -18.05 -14.74
C PRO A 49 19.46 -18.90 -14.08
N PHE A 50 19.52 -18.91 -12.74
CA PHE A 50 20.52 -19.64 -11.96
C PHE A 50 20.00 -20.97 -11.40
N GLY A 51 18.73 -21.31 -11.63
CA GLY A 51 18.11 -22.52 -11.06
C GLY A 51 18.13 -22.53 -9.52
N ALA A 52 17.97 -21.35 -8.90
CA ALA A 52 18.02 -21.20 -7.45
C ALA A 52 16.66 -21.42 -6.77
N ILE A 53 15.56 -21.47 -7.52
CA ILE A 53 14.21 -21.65 -6.98
C ILE A 53 13.67 -22.97 -7.53
N GLU A 54 13.21 -23.84 -6.65
CA GLU A 54 12.64 -25.16 -6.99
C GLU A 54 11.27 -25.31 -6.31
N ILE A 55 10.24 -25.64 -7.08
CA ILE A 55 8.90 -25.93 -6.55
C ILE A 55 8.73 -27.44 -6.36
N GLY A 56 9.36 -28.24 -7.21
CA GLY A 56 9.29 -29.70 -7.18
C GLY A 56 8.39 -30.26 -8.30
N PRO A 57 8.09 -31.57 -8.29
CA PRO A 57 7.36 -32.23 -9.38
C PRO A 57 5.89 -31.80 -9.47
N ASP A 58 5.30 -31.38 -8.35
CA ASP A 58 3.94 -30.87 -8.30
C ASP A 58 3.98 -29.33 -8.22
N ILE A 59 3.44 -28.68 -9.25
CA ILE A 59 3.44 -27.22 -9.37
C ILE A 59 2.63 -26.49 -8.29
N THR A 60 1.92 -27.22 -7.42
CA THR A 60 1.21 -26.68 -6.25
C THR A 60 2.09 -26.58 -5.01
N GLN A 61 3.31 -27.12 -5.04
CA GLN A 61 4.23 -27.06 -3.91
C GLN A 61 4.77 -25.63 -3.68
N LEU A 62 5.24 -25.37 -2.45
CA LEU A 62 5.83 -24.08 -2.12
C LEU A 62 7.25 -23.97 -2.67
N PRO A 63 7.64 -22.80 -3.22
CA PRO A 63 8.98 -22.59 -3.74
C PRO A 63 10.04 -22.67 -2.63
N ARG A 64 11.08 -23.46 -2.87
CA ARG A 64 12.28 -23.56 -2.03
C ARG A 64 13.42 -22.82 -2.70
N LEU A 65 14.14 -22.02 -1.91
CA LEU A 65 15.28 -21.25 -2.38
C LEU A 65 16.59 -21.92 -1.98
N ASP A 66 17.43 -22.19 -2.98
CA ASP A 66 18.84 -22.53 -2.81
C ASP A 66 19.65 -21.24 -2.61
N LEU A 67 20.10 -21.02 -1.37
CA LEU A 67 20.80 -19.81 -0.95
C LEU A 67 22.16 -19.62 -1.62
N GLU A 68 22.83 -20.71 -2.01
CA GLU A 68 24.16 -20.67 -2.63
C GLU A 68 24.07 -20.34 -4.13
N LYS A 69 23.02 -20.82 -4.80
CA LYS A 69 22.76 -20.48 -6.22
C LYS A 69 22.14 -19.10 -6.40
N CYS A 70 21.42 -18.60 -5.39
CA CYS A 70 20.77 -17.30 -5.49
C CYS A 70 21.79 -16.17 -5.62
N ARG A 71 21.76 -15.44 -6.75
CA ARG A 71 22.61 -14.25 -6.99
C ARG A 71 21.93 -12.91 -6.65
N GLY A 72 20.68 -12.93 -6.20
CA GLY A 72 19.94 -11.71 -5.87
C GLY A 72 19.63 -10.79 -7.06
N CYS A 73 19.45 -11.33 -8.28
CA CYS A 73 19.25 -10.54 -9.49
C CYS A 73 17.88 -9.82 -9.61
N GLY A 74 16.89 -10.26 -8.83
CA GLY A 74 15.57 -9.62 -8.77
C GLY A 74 14.62 -9.92 -9.92
N ILE A 75 14.93 -10.86 -10.82
CA ILE A 75 14.03 -11.22 -11.93
C ILE A 75 12.73 -11.85 -11.40
N CYS A 76 12.82 -12.68 -10.36
CA CYS A 76 11.67 -13.36 -9.76
C CYS A 76 10.64 -12.41 -9.12
N LEU A 77 11.05 -11.20 -8.68
CA LEU A 77 10.17 -10.22 -8.04
C LEU A 77 9.04 -9.80 -8.98
N SER A 78 9.39 -9.36 -10.20
CA SER A 78 8.41 -8.91 -11.21
C SER A 78 7.67 -10.05 -11.91
N LYS A 79 8.03 -11.31 -11.64
CA LYS A 79 7.34 -12.49 -12.21
C LYS A 79 6.41 -13.15 -11.21
N CYS A 80 6.45 -12.76 -9.94
CA CYS A 80 5.59 -13.32 -8.92
C CYS A 80 4.20 -12.66 -9.01
N PRO A 81 3.14 -13.37 -9.46
CA PRO A 81 1.80 -12.80 -9.52
C PRO A 81 1.23 -12.49 -8.13
N GLY A 82 1.76 -13.12 -7.08
CA GLY A 82 1.35 -12.89 -5.71
C GLY A 82 2.17 -11.83 -4.96
N LEU A 83 3.13 -11.17 -5.63
CA LEU A 83 4.01 -10.15 -5.03
C LEU A 83 4.69 -10.60 -3.72
N ALA A 84 5.00 -11.90 -3.62
CA ALA A 84 5.42 -12.57 -2.39
C ALA A 84 6.95 -12.75 -2.28
N ILE A 85 7.72 -12.18 -3.20
CA ILE A 85 9.18 -12.32 -3.25
C ILE A 85 9.81 -10.96 -3.00
N PHE A 86 10.80 -10.94 -2.13
CA PHE A 86 11.60 -9.78 -1.77
C PHE A 86 13.08 -10.08 -1.98
N LEU A 87 13.92 -9.05 -2.12
CA LEU A 87 15.36 -9.21 -1.93
C LEU A 87 15.79 -8.42 -0.69
N VAL A 88 16.69 -9.02 0.09
CA VAL A 88 17.37 -8.34 1.20
C VAL A 88 18.86 -8.36 0.96
N ASP A 89 19.54 -7.25 1.23
CA ASP A 89 20.99 -7.09 1.11
C ASP A 89 21.51 -6.30 2.31
N ALA A 90 22.31 -6.95 3.16
CA ALA A 90 22.95 -6.34 4.33
C ALA A 90 24.45 -6.08 4.13
N SER A 91 24.96 -6.26 2.90
CA SER A 91 26.40 -6.17 2.58
C SER A 91 26.90 -4.74 2.32
N GLN A 92 26.00 -3.81 2.00
CA GLN A 92 26.36 -2.48 1.48
C GLN A 92 26.76 -1.46 2.55
N SER A 93 26.26 -1.61 3.78
CA SER A 93 26.46 -0.65 4.88
C SER A 93 26.52 -1.37 6.21
N GLU A 94 27.13 -0.76 7.23
CA GLU A 94 27.13 -1.29 8.60
C GLU A 94 25.77 -1.10 9.29
N THR A 95 25.05 -0.03 8.98
CA THR A 95 23.82 0.38 9.67
C THR A 95 22.53 0.14 8.87
N GLU A 96 22.62 0.23 7.54
CA GLU A 96 21.47 0.09 6.64
C GLU A 96 21.52 -1.23 5.86
N ALA A 97 20.34 -1.77 5.55
CA ALA A 97 20.13 -2.84 4.58
C ALA A 97 19.26 -2.34 3.43
N LEU A 98 19.39 -2.95 2.27
CA LEU A 98 18.50 -2.73 1.15
C LEU A 98 17.41 -3.79 1.13
N VAL A 99 16.17 -3.34 1.01
CA VAL A 99 15.01 -4.21 0.78
C VAL A 99 14.42 -3.85 -0.57
N MET A 100 14.38 -4.83 -1.49
CA MET A 100 13.79 -4.67 -2.81
C MET A 100 12.45 -5.39 -2.84
N MET A 101 11.41 -4.71 -3.31
CA MET A 101 10.06 -5.25 -3.36
C MET A 101 9.37 -4.90 -4.69
N PRO A 102 8.48 -5.78 -5.18
CA PRO A 102 7.64 -5.45 -6.32
C PRO A 102 6.53 -4.46 -5.90
N TYR A 103 6.20 -3.53 -6.78
CA TYR A 103 5.24 -2.46 -6.52
C TYR A 103 4.43 -2.18 -7.80
N GLU A 104 3.11 -2.30 -7.70
CA GLU A 104 2.18 -2.18 -8.83
C GLU A 104 1.20 -1.02 -8.68
N TYR A 105 1.50 -0.07 -7.79
CA TYR A 105 0.67 1.09 -7.54
C TYR A 105 1.30 2.37 -8.08
N LEU A 106 0.47 3.41 -8.22
CA LEU A 106 0.88 4.77 -8.49
C LEU A 106 0.41 5.70 -7.36
N PRO A 107 1.13 6.79 -7.07
CA PRO A 107 2.39 7.21 -7.71
C PRO A 107 3.59 6.31 -7.31
N LEU A 108 4.66 6.34 -8.10
CA LEU A 108 5.95 5.76 -7.71
C LEU A 108 6.74 6.79 -6.87
N PRO A 109 7.51 6.37 -5.86
CA PRO A 109 8.39 7.28 -5.14
C PRO A 109 9.53 7.75 -6.06
N ALA A 110 10.03 8.95 -5.85
CA ALA A 110 11.26 9.40 -6.49
C ALA A 110 12.49 8.84 -5.74
N VAL A 111 13.59 8.69 -6.46
CA VAL A 111 14.87 8.31 -5.84
C VAL A 111 15.31 9.43 -4.89
N GLY A 112 15.58 9.07 -3.64
CA GLY A 112 15.90 10.01 -2.56
C GLY A 112 14.73 10.31 -1.61
N ASP A 113 13.49 9.96 -1.97
CA ASP A 113 12.32 10.22 -1.13
C ASP A 113 12.39 9.47 0.21
N ASN A 114 11.92 10.14 1.27
CA ASN A 114 11.64 9.50 2.55
C ASN A 114 10.23 8.95 2.55
N VAL A 115 10.10 7.64 2.70
CA VAL A 115 8.82 6.91 2.75
C VAL A 115 8.63 6.24 4.10
N ASP A 116 7.38 5.94 4.43
CA ASP A 116 7.05 5.11 5.59
C ASP A 116 7.21 3.64 5.21
N GLY A 117 8.23 2.96 5.72
CA GLY A 117 8.33 1.51 5.63
C GLY A 117 7.26 0.87 6.51
N VAL A 118 6.48 -0.03 5.92
CA VAL A 118 5.38 -0.72 6.61
C VAL A 118 5.54 -2.24 6.55
N ASP A 119 4.96 -2.90 7.54
CA ASP A 119 4.85 -4.35 7.58
C ASP A 119 3.79 -4.86 6.58
N ARG A 120 3.57 -6.17 6.56
CA ARG A 120 2.54 -6.81 5.71
C ARG A 120 1.12 -6.34 5.98
N THR A 121 0.83 -5.90 7.19
CA THR A 121 -0.49 -5.43 7.60
C THR A 121 -0.70 -3.93 7.33
N GLY A 122 0.35 -3.24 6.86
CA GLY A 122 0.34 -1.81 6.62
C GLY A 122 0.64 -0.97 7.86
N ARG A 123 1.10 -1.58 8.95
CA ARG A 123 1.54 -0.85 10.15
C ARG A 123 2.89 -0.22 9.91
N PHE A 124 3.07 1.00 10.42
CA PHE A 124 4.33 1.72 10.37
C PHE A 124 5.40 0.97 11.16
N VAL A 125 6.56 0.74 10.54
CA VAL A 125 7.73 0.10 11.16
C VAL A 125 8.83 1.13 11.34
N THR A 126 9.28 1.73 10.23
CA THR A 126 10.42 2.66 10.24
C THR A 126 10.37 3.61 9.06
N LYS A 127 11.11 4.73 9.16
CA LYS A 127 11.36 5.60 8.01
C LYS A 127 12.37 4.93 7.09
N ALA A 128 12.10 4.95 5.80
CA ALA A 128 12.94 4.34 4.78
C ALA A 128 13.25 5.35 3.67
N ARG A 129 14.38 5.18 3.00
CA ARG A 129 14.79 6.05 1.89
C ARG A 129 14.75 5.28 0.58
N THR A 130 14.11 5.86 -0.43
CA THR A 130 14.09 5.27 -1.78
C THR A 130 15.47 5.36 -2.42
N VAL A 131 16.10 4.21 -2.68
CA VAL A 131 17.43 4.13 -3.30
C VAL A 131 17.32 3.97 -4.81
N LYS A 132 16.37 3.16 -5.27
CA LYS A 132 16.22 2.85 -6.70
C LYS A 132 14.78 2.49 -7.01
N VAL A 133 14.30 2.96 -8.16
CA VAL A 133 13.02 2.53 -8.75
C VAL A 133 13.31 2.03 -10.15
N ASP A 134 13.11 0.72 -10.36
CA ASP A 134 13.34 0.05 -11.64
C ASP A 134 12.00 -0.27 -12.32
N THR A 135 11.72 0.42 -13.42
CA THR A 135 10.54 0.25 -14.27
C THR A 135 10.90 -0.30 -15.66
N GLY A 136 12.08 -0.92 -15.80
CA GLY A 136 12.55 -1.42 -17.08
C GLY A 136 11.56 -2.37 -17.77
N ALA A 137 11.57 -2.42 -19.10
CA ALA A 137 10.60 -3.20 -19.89
C ALA A 137 10.52 -4.69 -19.48
N GLN A 138 11.64 -5.27 -19.03
CA GLN A 138 11.71 -6.66 -18.53
C GLN A 138 10.81 -6.92 -17.31
N ARG A 139 10.44 -5.86 -16.60
CA ARG A 139 9.58 -5.90 -15.41
C ARG A 139 8.09 -6.02 -15.74
N GLN A 140 7.70 -5.90 -17.02
CA GLN A 140 6.33 -6.16 -17.52
C GLN A 140 5.23 -5.41 -16.74
N GLY A 141 5.50 -4.19 -16.29
CA GLY A 141 4.53 -3.34 -15.57
C GLY A 141 4.67 -3.36 -14.05
N THR A 142 5.42 -4.30 -13.46
CA THR A 142 5.67 -4.36 -12.01
C THR A 142 6.95 -3.60 -11.66
N ALA A 143 6.84 -2.41 -11.05
CA ALA A 143 8.04 -1.68 -10.63
C ALA A 143 8.78 -2.43 -9.51
N ILE A 144 10.11 -2.36 -9.49
CA ILE A 144 10.89 -2.82 -8.33
C ILE A 144 11.42 -1.60 -7.59
N VAL A 145 10.96 -1.43 -6.36
CA VAL A 145 11.38 -0.34 -5.48
C VAL A 145 12.38 -0.89 -4.48
N THR A 146 13.54 -0.24 -4.39
CA THR A 146 14.61 -0.55 -3.44
C THR A 146 14.63 0.52 -2.37
N LEU A 147 14.43 0.10 -1.12
CA LEU A 147 14.47 0.97 0.05
C LEU A 147 15.72 0.68 0.88
N ALA A 148 16.38 1.73 1.35
CA ALA A 148 17.33 1.65 2.45
C ALA A 148 16.57 1.74 3.78
N VAL A 149 16.77 0.76 4.64
CA VAL A 149 16.15 0.63 5.97
C VAL A 149 17.20 0.29 7.01
N PRO A 150 17.01 0.63 8.30
CA PRO A 150 17.87 0.13 9.36
C PRO A 150 17.88 -1.42 9.37
N LYS A 151 19.05 -2.02 9.59
CA LYS A 151 19.23 -3.49 9.50
C LYS A 151 18.26 -4.29 10.36
N GLU A 152 17.93 -3.79 11.54
CA GLU A 152 16.99 -4.43 12.47
C GLU A 152 15.60 -4.68 11.84
N PHE A 153 15.18 -3.83 10.90
CA PHE A 153 13.86 -3.88 10.26
C PHE A 153 13.87 -4.51 8.86
N MET A 154 15.00 -5.04 8.39
CA MET A 154 15.12 -5.55 7.01
C MET A 154 14.18 -6.72 6.71
N HIS A 155 13.85 -7.50 7.74
CA HIS A 155 12.91 -8.61 7.62
C HIS A 155 11.46 -8.23 7.92
N GLU A 156 11.21 -7.03 8.45
CA GLU A 156 9.87 -6.57 8.81
C GLU A 156 9.23 -5.71 7.72
N VAL A 157 10.02 -4.84 7.07
CA VAL A 157 9.54 -3.97 5.99
C VAL A 157 9.21 -4.81 4.75
N ARG A 158 7.94 -4.78 4.33
CA ARG A 158 7.44 -5.51 3.15
C ARG A 158 6.63 -4.66 2.18
N SER A 159 6.30 -3.44 2.57
CA SER A 159 5.73 -2.43 1.70
C SER A 159 6.14 -1.04 2.20
N PHE A 160 5.67 0.00 1.53
CA PHE A 160 5.86 1.37 1.96
C PHE A 160 4.63 2.22 1.65
N ARG A 161 4.50 3.32 2.38
CA ARG A 161 3.55 4.40 2.05
C ARG A 161 4.34 5.63 1.65
N ILE A 162 3.98 6.17 0.49
CA ILE A 162 4.43 7.50 0.10
C ILE A 162 3.65 8.48 0.96
N PRO A 163 4.32 9.39 1.69
CA PRO A 163 3.64 10.46 2.41
C PRO A 163 2.67 11.15 1.47
N ALA A 164 1.42 11.32 1.91
CA ALA A 164 0.46 12.07 1.13
C ALA A 164 1.01 13.48 0.86
N PRO A 165 0.74 14.09 -0.30
CA PRO A 165 1.10 15.48 -0.52
C PRO A 165 0.52 16.35 0.59
N ASP A 166 1.17 17.48 0.87
CA ASP A 166 0.76 18.42 1.94
C ASP A 166 -0.72 18.85 1.81
N GLU A 167 -1.25 18.81 0.59
CA GLU A 167 -2.63 19.16 0.28
C GLU A 167 -3.34 18.02 -0.48
N VAL A 168 -4.26 17.35 0.20
CA VAL A 168 -5.15 16.33 -0.39
C VAL A 168 -6.57 16.86 -0.39
N PHE A 169 -7.17 17.08 -1.56
CA PHE A 169 -8.56 17.50 -1.66
C PHE A 169 -9.53 16.36 -1.33
N LEU A 170 -10.24 16.51 -0.21
CA LEU A 170 -11.27 15.59 0.21
C LEU A 170 -12.59 15.89 -0.52
N CYS A 171 -12.98 17.18 -0.63
CA CYS A 171 -14.12 17.60 -1.44
C CYS A 171 -13.68 18.34 -2.70
N ARG A 172 -13.63 17.63 -3.82
CA ARG A 172 -13.23 18.21 -5.12
C ARG A 172 -14.18 19.30 -5.63
N CYS A 173 -15.48 19.20 -5.36
CA CYS A 173 -16.45 20.19 -5.84
C CYS A 173 -16.39 21.53 -5.09
N CYS A 174 -15.81 21.54 -3.90
CA CYS A 174 -15.71 22.73 -3.06
C CYS A 174 -14.26 23.11 -2.77
N GLU A 175 -13.30 22.37 -3.37
CA GLU A 175 -11.86 22.51 -3.16
C GLU A 175 -11.48 22.51 -1.68
N VAL A 176 -12.08 21.61 -0.90
CA VAL A 176 -11.79 21.47 0.53
C VAL A 176 -10.77 20.36 0.75
N SER A 177 -9.65 20.71 1.37
CA SER A 177 -8.57 19.81 1.74
C SER A 177 -8.89 18.94 2.95
N GLU A 178 -8.19 17.81 3.10
CA GLU A 178 -8.24 16.99 4.30
C GLU A 178 -7.77 17.77 5.53
N THR A 179 -6.78 18.65 5.37
CA THR A 179 -6.26 19.52 6.43
C THR A 179 -7.34 20.43 7.00
N GLU A 180 -8.13 21.08 6.15
CA GLU A 180 -9.29 21.90 6.57
C GLU A 180 -10.35 21.08 7.31
N VAL A 181 -10.61 19.85 6.85
CA VAL A 181 -11.55 18.95 7.52
C VAL A 181 -11.04 18.53 8.90
N ARG A 182 -9.76 18.15 9.01
CA ARG A 182 -9.12 17.82 10.29
C ARG A 182 -9.14 19.02 11.24
N GLN A 183 -8.85 20.22 10.75
CA GLN A 183 -8.94 21.45 11.53
C GLN A 183 -10.35 21.68 12.07
N ALA A 184 -11.38 21.53 11.23
CA ALA A 184 -12.78 21.67 11.66
C ALA A 184 -13.16 20.64 12.74
N VAL A 185 -12.62 19.42 12.69
CA VAL A 185 -12.83 18.37 13.71
C VAL A 185 -12.11 18.71 15.01
N ARG A 186 -10.88 19.22 14.95
CA ARG A 186 -10.11 19.68 16.12
C ARG A 186 -10.80 20.86 16.82
N GLU A 187 -11.45 21.73 16.05
CA GLU A 187 -12.33 22.79 16.55
C GLU A 187 -13.70 22.28 17.07
N GLY A 188 -13.89 20.96 17.13
CA GLY A 188 -15.05 20.34 17.78
C GLY A 188 -16.15 19.83 16.83
N ALA A 189 -15.91 19.72 15.52
CA ALA A 189 -16.91 19.14 14.62
C ALA A 189 -16.91 17.62 14.82
N ARG A 190 -18.08 17.06 15.19
CA ARG A 190 -18.23 15.62 15.47
C ARG A 190 -19.19 14.91 14.53
N THR A 191 -19.76 15.61 13.55
CA THR A 191 -20.67 15.03 12.56
C THR A 191 -20.33 15.54 11.16
N VAL A 192 -20.73 14.80 10.13
CA VAL A 192 -20.52 15.21 8.73
C VAL A 192 -21.25 16.53 8.44
N ALA A 193 -22.41 16.74 9.05
CA ALA A 193 -23.16 18.00 8.94
C ALA A 193 -22.40 19.18 9.57
N ALA A 194 -21.77 19.00 10.73
CA ALA A 194 -20.97 20.03 11.37
C ALA A 194 -19.73 20.40 10.53
N VAL A 195 -19.03 19.40 9.99
CA VAL A 195 -17.90 19.63 9.06
C VAL A 195 -18.37 20.35 7.80
N LYS A 196 -19.50 19.93 7.21
CA LYS A 196 -20.12 20.60 6.06
C LYS A 196 -20.38 22.07 6.35
N THR A 197 -20.97 22.41 7.50
CA THR A 197 -21.27 23.80 7.87
C THR A 197 -20.00 24.63 8.02
N ARG A 198 -18.91 24.08 8.57
CA ARG A 198 -17.65 24.81 8.77
C ARG A 198 -16.83 24.98 7.49
N THR A 199 -16.78 23.97 6.64
CA THR A 199 -15.84 23.90 5.51
C THR A 199 -16.50 24.05 4.14
N ARG A 200 -17.84 23.96 4.07
CA ARG A 200 -18.63 23.78 2.84
C ARG A 200 -18.46 22.42 2.15
N ALA A 201 -17.70 21.49 2.72
CA ALA A 201 -17.51 20.17 2.13
C ALA A 201 -18.85 19.45 1.91
N GLY A 202 -19.10 19.03 0.67
CA GLY A 202 -20.35 18.38 0.26
C GLY A 202 -21.49 19.32 -0.13
N MET A 203 -21.23 20.63 -0.26
CA MET A 203 -22.21 21.60 -0.79
C MET A 203 -22.20 21.75 -2.32
N GLY A 204 -21.17 21.24 -3.00
CA GLY A 204 -21.04 21.35 -4.46
C GLY A 204 -21.99 20.41 -5.22
N LEU A 205 -21.86 20.37 -6.55
CA LEU A 205 -22.76 19.63 -7.45
C LEU A 205 -22.98 18.15 -7.07
N CYS A 206 -21.97 17.50 -6.51
CA CYS A 206 -22.06 16.11 -6.08
C CYS A 206 -22.88 15.89 -4.79
N GLN A 207 -23.25 16.95 -4.06
CA GLN A 207 -23.97 16.94 -2.79
C GLN A 207 -23.38 15.96 -1.75
N GLY A 208 -22.06 15.87 -1.71
CA GLY A 208 -21.32 15.05 -0.73
C GLY A 208 -21.26 13.56 -1.04
N ARG A 209 -21.68 13.10 -2.22
CA ARG A 209 -21.65 11.67 -2.60
C ARG A 209 -20.25 11.05 -2.51
N THR A 210 -19.22 11.80 -2.89
CA THR A 210 -17.82 11.35 -2.89
C THR A 210 -17.15 11.60 -1.54
N CYS A 211 -17.32 12.79 -0.97
CA CYS A 211 -16.56 13.21 0.21
C CYS A 211 -17.16 12.75 1.55
N ARG A 212 -18.49 12.51 1.67
CA ARG A 212 -19.12 12.27 2.99
C ARG A 212 -18.51 11.10 3.78
N ARG A 213 -18.18 9.99 3.13
CA ARG A 213 -17.59 8.81 3.80
C ARG A 213 -16.12 9.05 4.18
N LEU A 214 -15.40 9.82 3.37
CA LEU A 214 -14.04 10.24 3.67
C LEU A 214 -14.03 11.20 4.87
N ILE A 215 -14.99 12.12 4.97
CA ILE A 215 -15.17 12.99 6.14
C ILE A 215 -15.48 12.13 7.38
N SER A 216 -16.39 11.15 7.28
CA SER A 216 -16.68 10.23 8.39
C SER A 216 -15.42 9.48 8.85
N ARG A 217 -14.57 9.03 7.91
CA ARG A 217 -13.29 8.40 8.25
C ARG A 217 -12.38 9.35 9.04
N VAL A 218 -12.20 10.59 8.57
CA VAL A 218 -11.36 11.59 9.26
C VAL A 218 -11.89 11.91 10.67
N ILE A 219 -13.22 12.02 10.83
CA ILE A 219 -13.83 12.20 12.15
C ILE A 219 -13.52 10.99 13.06
N ALA A 220 -13.69 9.76 12.56
CA ALA A 220 -13.41 8.55 13.33
C ALA A 220 -11.94 8.49 13.77
N GLU A 221 -11.01 8.79 12.86
CA GLU A 221 -9.56 8.81 13.13
C GLU A 221 -9.18 9.86 14.19
N GLU A 222 -9.68 11.10 14.11
CA GLU A 222 -9.30 12.17 15.04
C GLU A 222 -10.02 12.09 16.39
N THR A 223 -11.21 11.47 16.46
CA THR A 223 -12.05 11.48 17.67
C THR A 223 -12.14 10.12 18.36
N GLY A 224 -11.72 9.04 17.70
CA GLY A 224 -11.90 7.67 18.17
C GLY A 224 -13.35 7.17 18.15
N GLN A 225 -14.28 7.93 17.57
CA GLN A 225 -15.67 7.51 17.44
C GLN A 225 -15.81 6.31 16.50
N SER A 226 -16.75 5.41 16.80
CA SER A 226 -17.11 4.35 15.88
C SER A 226 -17.69 4.95 14.59
N PRO A 227 -17.30 4.47 13.40
CA PRO A 227 -17.87 4.94 12.14
C PRO A 227 -19.40 4.84 12.05
N ALA A 228 -20.00 3.92 12.81
CA ALA A 228 -21.45 3.74 12.87
C ALA A 228 -22.17 4.90 13.58
N ASP A 229 -21.51 5.57 14.52
CA ASP A 229 -22.09 6.63 15.34
C ASP A 229 -21.99 8.01 14.67
N ILE A 230 -21.21 8.11 13.59
CA ILE A 230 -20.98 9.36 12.87
C ILE A 230 -22.15 9.63 11.93
N LEU A 231 -23.08 10.48 12.40
CA LEU A 231 -24.32 10.76 11.68
C LEU A 231 -24.07 11.37 10.27
N PRO A 232 -24.73 10.84 9.23
CA PRO A 232 -24.68 11.42 7.89
C PRO A 232 -25.49 12.73 7.84
N PRO A 233 -25.22 13.61 6.84
CA PRO A 233 -26.03 14.80 6.64
C PRO A 233 -27.41 14.42 6.11
N THR A 234 -28.42 15.25 6.39
CA THR A 234 -29.78 15.06 5.86
C THR A 234 -29.78 15.13 4.34
N SER A 235 -30.39 14.12 3.70
CA SER A 235 -30.63 14.12 2.26
C SER A 235 -31.81 15.04 1.93
N ARG A 236 -31.67 15.91 0.92
CA ARG A 236 -32.74 16.81 0.47
C ARG A 236 -32.99 16.67 -1.03
N PRO A 237 -34.24 16.76 -1.50
CA PRO A 237 -34.54 16.88 -2.92
C PRO A 237 -34.02 18.22 -3.51
N PRO A 238 -33.70 18.27 -4.81
CA PRO A 238 -33.64 17.15 -5.74
C PRO A 238 -32.37 16.31 -5.53
N VAL A 239 -32.48 14.98 -5.69
CA VAL A 239 -31.35 14.06 -5.41
C VAL A 239 -30.18 14.30 -6.38
N ARG A 240 -30.48 14.63 -7.64
CA ARG A 240 -29.55 15.09 -8.66
C ARG A 240 -29.88 16.53 -9.02
N THR A 241 -28.91 17.27 -9.50
CA THR A 241 -29.16 18.57 -10.11
C THR A 241 -30.11 18.40 -11.30
N ILE A 242 -31.13 19.24 -11.34
CA ILE A 242 -32.08 19.36 -12.44
C ILE A 242 -32.06 20.82 -12.88
N SER A 243 -32.29 21.08 -14.16
CA SER A 243 -32.43 22.45 -14.63
C SER A 243 -33.72 23.06 -14.06
N LEU A 244 -33.79 24.38 -14.00
CA LEU A 244 -35.03 25.08 -13.66
C LEU A 244 -36.09 24.91 -14.75
N ALA A 245 -35.69 24.72 -16.01
CA ALA A 245 -36.59 24.46 -17.13
C ALA A 245 -37.31 23.12 -16.94
N ALA A 246 -36.57 22.04 -16.68
CA ALA A 246 -37.14 20.72 -16.38
C ALA A 246 -38.07 20.76 -15.16
N LEU A 247 -37.72 21.52 -14.12
CA LEU A 247 -38.59 21.70 -12.95
C LEU A 247 -39.87 22.48 -13.28
N ALA A 248 -39.82 23.41 -14.23
CA ALA A 248 -40.96 24.19 -14.72
C ALA A 248 -41.79 23.45 -15.80
N GLY A 249 -41.37 22.23 -16.22
CA GLY A 249 -42.03 21.43 -17.24
C GLY A 249 -41.58 21.72 -18.68
N GLY A 250 -40.49 22.47 -18.89
CA GLY A 250 -39.83 22.63 -20.19
C GLY A 250 -38.88 21.47 -20.51
N GLU A 251 -38.54 21.31 -21.79
CA GLU A 251 -37.52 20.37 -22.24
C GLU A 251 -36.12 20.88 -21.86
N ASP A 252 -35.20 19.98 -21.49
CA ASP A 252 -33.81 20.33 -21.22
C ASP A 252 -33.11 20.61 -22.56
N ASP A 253 -32.70 21.86 -22.81
CA ASP A 253 -31.77 22.18 -23.90
C ASP A 253 -30.39 21.61 -23.52
N GLU A 254 -29.94 20.59 -24.24
CA GLU A 254 -28.63 19.94 -24.07
C GLU A 254 -27.43 20.90 -24.25
#